data_AF-A0A529X6X9-F1
#
_entry.id   AF-A0A529X6X9-F1
#
_cell.length_a   1.000
_cell.length_b   1.000
_cell.length_c   1.000
_cell.angle_alpha   90.00
_cell.angle_beta   90.00
_cell.angle_gamma   90.00
#
_symmetry.space_group_name_H-M   'P 1'
#
loop_
_entity.id
_entity.type
_entity.pdbx_description
1 polymer ?
#
loop_
_entity_poly.entity_id
_entity_poly.type
_entity_poly.pdbx_seq_one_letter_code
_entity_poly.pdbx_strand_id
1 'polypeptide(L)'
;SGVDTIRPMAQLLKPHVAVVTMVQLEHFSSFKALENVAREKRALVEALGPDGLAVLNADDPNVLAMASGGAHRLVTFGESETADYRVADISAAYPRTLSFTLHWRAGVLKL
;
A
#
# COMPACT_ATOMS: atom_id res chain seq x y z
N SER A 1 1.39 -7.57 -23.02
CA SER A 1 0.76 -8.65 -22.24
C SER A 1 1.13 -8.44 -20.79
N GLY A 2 0.16 -8.20 -19.91
CA GLY A 2 0.41 -7.76 -18.53
C GLY A 2 -0.78 -7.11 -17.82
N VAL A 3 -1.95 -7.04 -18.47
CA VAL A 3 -3.17 -6.52 -17.87
C VAL A 3 -4.00 -7.72 -17.38
N ASP A 4 -4.50 -7.67 -16.14
CA ASP A 4 -5.47 -8.58 -15.52
C ASP A 4 -4.96 -9.93 -14.97
N THR A 5 -3.73 -9.95 -14.43
CA THR A 5 -3.12 -11.13 -13.78
C THR A 5 -3.35 -11.20 -12.27
N ILE A 6 -3.45 -10.06 -11.58
CA ILE A 6 -3.64 -9.99 -10.14
C ILE A 6 -5.05 -10.48 -9.76
N ARG A 7 -6.07 -10.09 -10.53
CA ARG A 7 -7.47 -10.41 -10.22
C ARG A 7 -7.74 -11.93 -10.17
N PRO A 8 -7.38 -12.75 -11.17
CA PRO A 8 -7.56 -14.20 -11.09
C PRO A 8 -6.82 -14.84 -9.92
N MET A 9 -5.59 -14.41 -9.67
CA MET A 9 -4.78 -14.95 -8.56
C MET A 9 -5.35 -14.57 -7.20
N ALA A 10 -5.76 -13.32 -7.02
CA ALA A 10 -6.33 -12.83 -5.77
C ALA A 10 -7.67 -13.51 -5.47
N GLN A 11 -8.51 -13.77 -6.48
CA GLN A 11 -9.74 -14.54 -6.33
C GLN A 11 -9.50 -16.00 -5.93
N LEU A 12 -8.43 -16.61 -6.45
CA LEU A 12 -8.03 -17.97 -6.08
C LEU A 12 -7.48 -18.02 -4.64
N LEU A 13 -6.59 -17.09 -4.29
CA LEU A 13 -5.89 -17.08 -3.00
C LEU A 13 -6.74 -16.58 -1.84
N LYS A 14 -7.76 -15.74 -2.10
CA LYS A 14 -8.66 -15.14 -1.10
C LYS A 14 -7.89 -14.58 0.11
N PRO A 15 -7.07 -13.54 -0.10
CA PRO A 15 -6.21 -13.03 0.95
C PRO A 15 -7.02 -12.48 2.13
N HIS A 16 -6.49 -12.66 3.34
CA HIS A 16 -6.99 -11.98 4.54
C HIS A 16 -6.35 -10.59 4.72
N VAL A 17 -5.18 -10.37 4.11
CA VAL A 17 -4.43 -9.11 4.17
C VAL A 17 -3.90 -8.78 2.78
N ALA A 18 -4.13 -7.54 2.34
CA ALA A 18 -3.58 -6.97 1.11
C ALA A 18 -2.70 -5.78 1.46
N VAL A 19 -1.45 -5.78 0.97
CA VAL A 19 -0.51 -4.68 1.18
C VAL A 19 -0.18 -4.06 -0.17
N VAL A 20 -0.36 -2.74 -0.30
CA VAL A 20 -0.02 -2.01 -1.53
C VAL A 20 0.93 -0.87 -1.17
N THR A 21 2.12 -0.89 -1.77
CA THR A 21 3.24 -0.01 -1.42
C THR A 21 3.38 1.19 -2.33
N MET A 22 3.17 1.03 -3.63
CA MET A 22 3.28 2.10 -4.62
C MET A 22 2.59 1.72 -5.94
N VAL A 23 2.24 2.74 -6.71
CA VAL A 23 1.79 2.68 -8.10
C VAL A 23 2.78 3.50 -8.93
N GLN A 24 3.65 2.80 -9.66
CA GLN A 24 4.60 3.40 -10.59
C GLN A 24 4.58 2.65 -11.92
N LEU A 25 4.99 3.33 -12.98
CA LEU A 25 5.19 2.70 -14.30
C LEU A 25 6.45 1.86 -14.27
N GLU A 26 6.28 0.56 -14.11
CA GLU A 26 7.35 -0.43 -14.31
C GLU A 26 7.16 -1.09 -15.68
N HIS A 27 8.26 -1.25 -16.43
CA HIS A 27 8.29 -1.89 -17.75
C HIS A 27 7.23 -1.35 -18.74
N PHE A 28 7.57 -0.24 -19.42
CA PHE A 28 6.75 0.48 -20.41
C PHE A 28 6.06 -0.40 -21.46
N SER A 29 6.58 -1.61 -21.73
CA SER A 29 6.01 -2.59 -22.66
C SER A 29 4.71 -3.25 -22.18
N SER A 30 4.43 -3.28 -20.87
CA SER A 30 3.31 -4.04 -20.29
C SER A 30 2.14 -3.18 -19.85
N PHE A 31 2.40 -2.00 -19.27
CA PHE A 31 1.37 -1.07 -18.81
C PHE A 31 1.49 0.26 -19.55
N LYS A 32 0.58 0.47 -20.52
CA LYS A 32 0.58 1.67 -21.37
C LYS A 32 0.19 2.96 -20.64
N ALA A 33 -0.30 2.86 -19.39
CA ALA A 33 -0.77 3.99 -18.58
C ALA A 33 -0.73 3.64 -17.07
N LEU A 34 -0.50 4.65 -16.22
CA LEU A 34 -0.38 4.51 -14.76
C LEU A 34 -1.69 3.99 -14.15
N GLU A 35 -2.82 4.42 -14.71
CA GLU A 35 -4.17 4.02 -14.33
C GLU A 35 -4.39 2.52 -14.50
N ASN A 36 -3.72 1.90 -15.49
CA ASN A 36 -3.78 0.45 -15.67
C ASN A 36 -3.05 -0.29 -14.53
N VAL A 37 -1.91 0.24 -14.08
CA VAL A 37 -1.18 -0.31 -12.93
C VAL A 37 -2.01 -0.14 -11.65
N ALA A 38 -2.62 1.03 -11.45
CA ALA A 38 -3.49 1.30 -10.31
C ALA A 38 -4.68 0.34 -10.27
N ARG A 39 -5.37 0.15 -11.41
CA ARG A 39 -6.49 -0.80 -11.53
C ARG A 39 -6.08 -2.23 -11.23
N GLU A 40 -4.93 -2.65 -11.76
CA GLU A 40 -4.38 -3.99 -11.53
C GLU A 40 -4.11 -4.25 -10.05
N LYS A 41 -3.40 -3.32 -9.37
CA LYS A 41 -3.10 -3.43 -7.94
C LYS A 41 -4.37 -3.32 -7.07
N ARG A 42 -5.35 -2.51 -7.48
CA ARG A 42 -6.65 -2.41 -6.79
C ARG A 42 -7.37 -3.76 -6.73
N ALA A 43 -7.23 -4.62 -7.74
CA ALA A 43 -7.88 -5.93 -7.73
C ALA A 43 -7.45 -6.82 -6.54
N LEU A 44 -6.25 -6.60 -5.97
CA LEU A 44 -5.81 -7.29 -4.76
C LEU A 44 -6.64 -6.85 -3.53
N VAL A 45 -6.89 -5.54 -3.42
CA VAL A 45 -7.68 -4.95 -2.32
C VAL A 45 -9.16 -5.33 -2.46
N GLU A 46 -9.69 -5.36 -3.68
CA GLU A 46 -11.06 -5.77 -3.98
C GLU A 46 -11.33 -7.26 -3.66
N ALA A 47 -10.29 -8.10 -3.64
CA ALA A 47 -10.43 -9.51 -3.33
C ALA A 47 -10.56 -9.80 -1.82
N LEU A 48 -10.37 -8.79 -0.96
CA LEU A 48 -10.54 -8.93 0.49
C LEU A 48 -12.01 -9.18 0.85
N GLY A 49 -12.24 -10.15 1.75
CA GLY A 49 -13.53 -10.31 2.42
C GLY A 49 -13.83 -9.20 3.43
N PRO A 50 -15.05 -9.18 4.03
CA PRO A 50 -15.44 -8.18 5.03
C PRO A 50 -14.52 -8.08 6.23
N ASP A 51 -13.94 -9.20 6.68
CA ASP A 51 -12.99 -9.25 7.80
C ASP A 51 -11.54 -9.02 7.38
N GLY A 52 -11.30 -8.78 6.08
CA GLY A 52 -9.96 -8.57 5.52
C GLY A 52 -9.34 -7.25 5.96
N LEU A 53 -8.04 -7.11 5.76
CA LEU A 53 -7.26 -5.92 6.08
C LEU A 53 -6.50 -5.39 4.85
N ALA A 54 -6.80 -4.16 4.45
CA ALA A 54 -5.99 -3.41 3.51
C ALA A 54 -4.93 -2.59 4.26
N VAL A 55 -3.68 -2.73 3.85
CA VAL A 55 -2.53 -1.95 4.34
C VAL A 55 -2.01 -1.10 3.19
N LEU A 56 -2.27 0.20 3.23
CA LEU A 56 -2.08 1.09 2.09
C LEU A 56 -1.07 2.18 2.40
N ASN A 57 -0.19 2.48 1.43
CA ASN A 57 0.69 3.64 1.51
C ASN A 57 -0.12 4.94 1.38
N ALA A 58 -0.08 5.80 2.41
CA ALA A 58 -0.74 7.10 2.45
C ALA A 58 -0.03 8.17 1.60
N ASP A 59 1.24 7.94 1.25
CA ASP A 59 2.06 8.91 0.50
C ASP A 59 1.85 8.81 -1.02
N ASP A 60 1.23 7.72 -1.50
CA ASP A 60 0.89 7.53 -2.90
C ASP A 60 -0.63 7.72 -3.11
N PRO A 61 -1.07 8.80 -3.76
CA PRO A 61 -2.49 9.07 -3.97
C PRO A 61 -3.24 7.97 -4.72
N ASN A 62 -2.57 7.25 -5.65
CA ASN A 62 -3.19 6.16 -6.39
C ASN A 62 -3.43 4.95 -5.49
N VAL A 63 -2.52 4.70 -4.56
CA VAL A 63 -2.66 3.65 -3.54
C VAL A 63 -3.73 4.05 -2.53
N LEU A 64 -3.68 5.28 -2.01
CA LEU A 64 -4.66 5.76 -1.02
C LEU A 64 -6.09 5.76 -1.57
N ALA A 65 -6.26 6.07 -2.86
CA ALA A 65 -7.56 5.97 -3.52
C ALA A 65 -8.18 4.56 -3.46
N MET A 66 -7.37 3.50 -3.29
CA MET A 66 -7.84 2.11 -3.15
C MET A 66 -8.58 1.84 -1.82
N ALA A 67 -8.47 2.73 -0.83
CA ALA A 67 -9.22 2.66 0.42
C ALA A 67 -10.74 2.68 0.22
N SER A 68 -11.20 3.30 -0.87
CA SER A 68 -12.61 3.40 -1.21
C SER A 68 -13.14 2.13 -1.86
N GLY A 69 -14.31 1.68 -1.43
CA GLY A 69 -15.13 0.70 -2.16
C GLY A 69 -15.15 -0.73 -1.61
N GLY A 70 -14.62 -0.98 -0.41
CA GLY A 70 -14.69 -2.28 0.25
C GLY A 70 -15.22 -2.22 1.68
N ALA A 71 -15.71 -3.36 2.17
CA ALA A 71 -16.14 -3.54 3.57
C ALA A 71 -14.99 -3.97 4.51
N HIS A 72 -13.78 -4.09 3.98
CA HIS A 72 -12.59 -4.51 4.71
C HIS A 72 -12.11 -3.42 5.69
N ARG A 73 -11.30 -3.84 6.66
CA ARG A 73 -10.57 -2.93 7.54
C ARG A 73 -9.44 -2.25 6.78
N LEU A 74 -9.11 -1.03 7.18
CA LEU A 74 -8.04 -0.23 6.59
C LEU A 74 -7.03 0.19 7.65
N VAL A 75 -5.75 0.06 7.30
CA VAL A 75 -4.62 0.65 7.99
C VAL A 75 -3.74 1.34 6.96
N THR A 76 -3.28 2.54 7.27
CA THR A 76 -2.38 3.30 6.40
C THR A 76 -0.98 3.44 7.01
N PHE A 77 0.03 3.53 6.15
CA PHE A 77 1.41 3.81 6.55
C PHE A 77 2.05 4.85 5.64
N GLY A 78 3.08 5.53 6.11
CA GLY A 78 3.83 6.50 5.28
C GLY A 78 4.50 7.60 6.11
N GLU A 79 4.96 8.64 5.44
CA GLU A 79 5.45 9.88 6.04
C GLU A 79 4.32 10.90 6.28
N SER A 80 3.20 10.74 5.58
CA SER A 80 2.00 11.57 5.70
C SER A 80 1.51 11.70 7.14
N GLU A 81 1.08 12.91 7.51
CA GLU A 81 0.51 13.20 8.82
C GLU A 81 -0.80 12.46 9.10
N THR A 82 -1.48 12.02 8.04
CA THR A 82 -2.74 11.28 8.13
C THR A 82 -2.56 9.76 8.18
N ALA A 83 -1.32 9.25 8.09
CA ALA A 83 -1.06 7.81 8.16
C ALA A 83 -1.29 7.26 9.58
N ASP A 84 -1.92 6.08 9.68
CA ASP A 84 -2.11 5.39 10.97
C ASP A 84 -0.77 4.96 11.60
N TYR A 85 0.18 4.57 10.76
CA TYR A 85 1.57 4.29 11.11
C TYR A 85 2.49 5.26 10.35
N ARG A 86 2.86 6.36 11.01
CA ARG A 86 3.66 7.42 10.43
C ARG A 86 5.12 7.28 10.80
N VAL A 87 6.02 7.34 9.82
CA VAL A 87 7.46 7.50 10.06
C VAL A 87 7.86 8.98 9.96
N ALA A 88 8.73 9.43 10.87
CA ALA A 88 9.27 10.78 10.95
C ALA A 88 10.75 10.72 11.37
N ASP A 89 11.45 11.86 11.37
CA ASP A 89 12.85 11.99 11.79
C ASP A 89 13.80 10.97 11.11
N ILE A 90 13.55 10.67 9.83
CA ILE A 90 14.26 9.63 9.09
C ILE A 90 15.70 10.09 8.82
N SER A 91 16.68 9.28 9.23
CA SER A 91 18.09 9.49 8.89
C SER A 91 18.70 8.20 8.37
N ALA A 92 19.26 8.27 7.16
CA ALA A 92 20.00 7.18 6.55
C ALA A 92 21.36 7.71 6.08
N ALA A 93 22.29 7.89 7.03
CA ALA A 93 23.59 8.50 6.77
C ALA A 93 24.73 7.61 7.28
N TYR A 94 25.45 6.97 6.35
CA TYR A 94 26.62 6.15 6.67
C TYR A 94 27.66 6.95 7.50
N PRO A 95 28.29 6.36 8.55
CA PRO A 95 28.20 4.96 8.97
C PRO A 95 27.02 4.62 9.89
N ARG A 96 26.11 5.57 10.17
CA ARG A 96 24.93 5.31 10.99
C ARG A 96 23.92 4.45 10.21
N THR A 97 23.30 3.51 10.91
CA THR A 97 22.16 2.74 10.39
C THR A 97 20.95 3.65 10.23
N LEU A 98 19.95 3.19 9.48
CA LEU A 98 18.66 3.84 9.39
C LEU A 98 18.09 4.07 10.80
N SER A 99 17.75 5.32 11.11
CA SER A 99 17.01 5.70 12.30
C SER A 99 15.74 6.45 11.92
N PHE A 100 14.67 6.29 12.70
CA PHE A 100 13.43 7.04 12.51
C PHE A 100 12.54 6.96 13.76
N THR A 101 11.59 7.88 13.84
CA THR A 101 10.51 7.86 14.82
C THR A 101 9.25 7.29 14.17
N LEU A 102 8.71 6.20 14.71
CA LEU A 102 7.41 5.64 14.35
C LEU A 102 6.32 6.17 15.29
N HIS A 103 5.30 6.80 14.72
CA HIS A 103 4.11 7.26 15.42
C HIS A 103 2.91 6.38 15.02
N TRP A 104 2.09 6.00 15.99
CA TRP A 104 0.77 5.40 15.76
C TRP A 104 -0.18 5.73 16.90
N ARG A 105 -1.46 5.36 16.79
CA ARG A 105 -2.50 5.73 17.78
C ARG A 105 -2.17 5.41 19.24
N ALA A 106 -1.42 4.34 19.51
CA ALA A 106 -1.13 3.92 20.87
C ALA A 106 0.24 4.39 21.39
N GLY A 107 1.06 5.07 20.59
CA GLY A 107 2.35 5.54 21.05
C GLY A 107 3.33 5.99 19.98
N VAL A 108 4.57 6.17 20.45
CA VAL A 108 5.71 6.59 19.66
C VAL A 108 6.88 5.67 19.97
N LEU A 109 7.60 5.22 18.95
CA LEU A 109 8.77 4.36 19.05
C LEU A 109 9.92 5.01 18.28
N LYS A 110 11.10 5.13 18.89
CA LYS A 110 12.32 5.56 18.22
C LYS A 110 13.17 4.34 17.89
N LEU A 111 13.56 4.22 16.63
CA LEU A 111 14.40 3.16 16.08
C LEU A 111 15.73 3.73 15.59
#